data_AF-A0A6G1G7X9-F1
#
_entry.id   AF-A0A6G1G7X9-F1
#
_cell.length_a   1.000
_cell.length_b   1.000
_cell.length_c   1.000
_cell.angle_alpha   90.00
_cell.angle_beta   90.00
_cell.angle_gamma   90.00
#
_symmetry.space_group_name_H-M   'P 1'
#
loop_
_entity.id
_entity.type
_entity.pdbx_description
1 polymer ?
#
loop_
_entity_poly.entity_id
_entity_poly.type
_entity_poly.pdbx_seq_one_letter_code
_entity_poly.pdbx_strand_id
1 'polypeptide(L)'
;MLSDLQTVMDNYYELNDPSQRRNSVDMVVNYLADRKLDDVRGNLDAALGLLAWCEQETVRWEEGFVEAFVHTVGMMTEDTIHSAAFKQISPVTRHNLVNAYNSLQLRVLSAEEQLTNFDFTDMYTNLLGTQSAGHVSKDHPALLAFRNFQFFLWQFYQRTYGEWPPPPSSANRPRGNSGITQNNPDGRASWLSRTIALRLQEDFGAMYDYLVDRNAAWDADEMRPSRKWQIVSTKPRSGSFDADVGGFPFTDMVVSWDLRKDYLHIPHPLPLLPVSRASLHGETGLNGNEKKGAKNKFLGSFGGFKKGKAVTVKDPKEQFQISLAFNGATNINRLGTTFEENTLLDSLSSFEKSPQNGNLPPGEARLGRWLLLYGILQVLSTISVDVSPLRYTQGVSYFLSPPLTGCPPW
;
A
#
# COMPACT_ATOMS: atom_id res chain seq x y z
N MET A 1 -13.77 -38.80 -4.29
CA MET A 1 -12.45 -39.37 -3.92
C MET A 1 -12.13 -39.16 -2.45
N LEU A 2 -12.06 -37.93 -1.91
CA LEU A 2 -11.81 -37.72 -0.46
C LEU A 2 -12.95 -38.26 0.42
N SER A 3 -14.21 -37.99 0.05
CA SER A 3 -15.37 -38.56 0.76
C SER A 3 -15.39 -40.10 0.71
N ASP A 4 -14.97 -40.69 -0.41
CA ASP A 4 -14.90 -42.15 -0.57
C ASP A 4 -13.81 -42.74 0.32
N LEU A 5 -12.63 -42.10 0.36
CA LEU A 5 -11.53 -42.48 1.23
C LEU A 5 -11.94 -42.40 2.70
N GLN A 6 -12.58 -41.31 3.11
CA GLN A 6 -13.10 -41.15 4.47
C GLN A 6 -14.09 -42.26 4.81
N THR A 7 -15.07 -42.53 3.94
CA THR A 7 -16.06 -43.60 4.13
C THR A 7 -15.39 -44.97 4.28
N VAL A 8 -14.36 -45.26 3.47
CA VAL A 8 -13.60 -46.52 3.57
C VAL A 8 -12.84 -46.58 4.91
N MET A 9 -12.26 -45.47 5.35
CA MET A 9 -11.55 -45.41 6.63
C MET A 9 -12.51 -45.57 7.81
N ASP A 10 -13.66 -44.91 7.79
CA ASP A 10 -14.71 -45.06 8.81
C ASP A 10 -15.12 -46.53 8.93
N ASN A 11 -15.46 -47.18 7.81
CA ASN A 11 -15.80 -48.61 7.80
C ASN A 11 -14.68 -49.51 8.33
N TYR A 12 -13.41 -49.17 8.04
CA TYR A 12 -12.26 -49.95 8.53
C TYR A 12 -12.07 -49.80 10.04
N TYR A 13 -12.18 -48.58 10.56
CA TYR A 13 -11.96 -48.30 11.98
C TYR A 13 -13.18 -48.59 12.86
N GLU A 14 -14.40 -48.70 12.30
CA GLU A 14 -15.59 -49.14 13.02
C GLU A 14 -15.42 -50.52 13.69
N LEU A 15 -14.64 -51.40 13.07
CA LEU A 15 -14.32 -52.74 13.57
C LEU A 15 -13.35 -52.73 14.76
N ASN A 16 -12.69 -51.60 15.04
CA ASN A 16 -11.79 -51.48 16.18
C ASN A 16 -12.55 -51.17 17.48
N ASP A 17 -11.93 -51.51 18.61
CA ASP A 17 -12.39 -51.13 19.95
C ASP A 17 -12.65 -49.61 19.99
N PRO A 18 -13.78 -49.13 20.53
CA PRO A 18 -14.12 -47.71 20.60
C PRO A 18 -13.00 -46.82 21.16
N SER A 19 -12.19 -47.36 22.09
CA SER A 19 -11.04 -46.65 22.70
C SER A 19 -9.85 -46.45 21.75
N GLN A 20 -9.81 -47.18 20.63
CA GLN A 20 -8.74 -47.14 19.62
C GLN A 20 -9.19 -46.54 18.28
N ARG A 21 -10.45 -46.10 18.16
CA ARG A 21 -10.96 -45.47 16.95
C ARG A 21 -10.31 -44.11 16.79
N ARG A 22 -9.45 -43.99 15.78
CA ARG A 22 -8.91 -42.71 15.35
C ARG A 22 -9.96 -41.95 14.54
N ASN A 23 -9.97 -40.63 14.69
CA ASN A 23 -10.79 -39.76 13.85
C ASN A 23 -10.30 -39.86 12.40
N SER A 24 -11.14 -40.37 11.51
CA SER A 24 -10.80 -40.56 10.09
C SER A 24 -10.49 -39.22 9.42
N VAL A 25 -11.17 -38.15 9.81
CA VAL A 25 -10.91 -36.79 9.31
C VAL A 25 -9.48 -36.38 9.62
N ASP A 26 -9.05 -36.48 10.87
CA ASP A 26 -7.68 -36.11 11.28
C ASP A 26 -6.65 -36.94 10.52
N MET A 27 -6.93 -38.23 10.28
CA MET A 27 -6.02 -39.07 9.50
C MET A 27 -5.94 -38.64 8.03
N VAL A 28 -7.07 -38.29 7.41
CA VAL A 28 -7.09 -37.77 6.04
C VAL A 28 -6.39 -36.41 5.97
N VAL A 29 -6.66 -35.49 6.90
CA VAL A 29 -5.99 -34.17 6.98
C VAL A 29 -4.48 -34.34 7.11
N ASN A 30 -4.01 -35.19 8.03
CA ASN A 30 -2.58 -35.47 8.19
C ASN A 30 -1.97 -36.07 6.92
N TYR A 31 -2.67 -37.00 6.26
CA TYR A 31 -2.22 -37.58 5.00
C TYR A 31 -2.12 -36.53 3.89
N LEU A 32 -3.11 -35.63 3.78
CA LEU A 32 -3.11 -34.53 2.81
C LEU A 32 -1.93 -33.60 3.06
N ALA A 33 -1.72 -33.18 4.31
CA ALA A 33 -0.64 -32.29 4.69
C ALA A 33 0.75 -32.90 4.48
N ASP A 34 0.96 -34.16 4.88
CA ASP A 34 2.23 -34.89 4.74
C ASP A 34 2.61 -35.09 3.27
N ARG A 35 1.61 -35.35 2.42
CA ARG A 35 1.80 -35.56 0.98
C ARG A 35 1.68 -34.28 0.17
N LYS A 36 1.38 -33.14 0.79
CA LYS A 36 1.11 -31.84 0.15
C LYS A 36 0.02 -31.90 -0.91
N LEU A 37 -1.00 -32.72 -0.66
CA LEU A 37 -2.18 -32.84 -1.54
C LEU A 37 -3.22 -31.74 -1.26
N ASP A 38 -3.01 -30.98 -0.19
CA ASP A 38 -3.71 -29.74 0.16
C ASP A 38 -3.12 -28.51 -0.57
N ASP A 39 -2.03 -28.65 -1.33
CA ASP A 39 -1.49 -27.58 -2.19
C ASP A 39 -2.34 -27.44 -3.46
N VAL A 40 -3.28 -26.49 -3.42
CA VAL A 40 -4.24 -26.24 -4.49
C VAL A 40 -3.83 -25.11 -5.44
N ARG A 41 -2.59 -24.61 -5.32
CA ARG A 41 -2.11 -23.47 -6.12
C ARG A 41 -2.20 -23.75 -7.62
N GLY A 42 -2.83 -22.83 -8.35
CA GLY A 42 -2.92 -22.93 -9.81
C GLY A 42 -3.80 -24.07 -10.33
N ASN A 43 -4.51 -24.79 -9.45
CA ASN A 43 -5.42 -25.87 -9.82
C ASN A 43 -6.81 -25.62 -9.23
N LEU A 44 -7.68 -25.01 -10.04
CA LEU A 44 -9.05 -24.66 -9.65
C LEU A 44 -9.90 -25.89 -9.30
N ASP A 45 -9.79 -26.98 -10.04
CA ASP A 45 -10.57 -28.19 -9.76
C ASP A 45 -10.16 -28.83 -8.43
N ALA A 46 -8.86 -28.84 -8.11
CA ALA A 46 -8.36 -29.29 -6.81
C ALA A 46 -8.85 -28.39 -5.67
N ALA A 47 -8.81 -27.06 -5.85
CA ALA A 47 -9.33 -26.10 -4.88
C ALA A 47 -10.83 -26.30 -4.62
N LEU A 48 -11.65 -26.39 -5.67
CA LEU A 48 -13.09 -26.63 -5.57
C LEU A 48 -13.41 -27.98 -4.92
N GLY A 49 -12.67 -29.03 -5.28
CA GLY A 49 -12.83 -30.37 -4.71
C GLY A 49 -12.45 -30.44 -3.23
N LEU A 50 -11.36 -29.76 -2.83
CA LEU A 50 -10.96 -29.65 -1.44
C LEU A 50 -12.01 -28.86 -0.63
N LEU A 51 -12.48 -27.74 -1.19
CA LEU A 51 -13.51 -26.91 -0.56
C LEU A 51 -14.81 -27.68 -0.32
N ALA A 52 -15.27 -28.45 -1.32
CA ALA A 52 -16.46 -29.30 -1.21
C ALA A 52 -16.31 -30.44 -0.20
N TRP A 53 -15.09 -30.90 0.07
CA TRP A 53 -14.83 -31.87 1.14
C TRP A 53 -14.83 -31.20 2.52
N CYS A 54 -14.15 -30.05 2.66
CA CYS A 54 -14.02 -29.34 3.93
C CYS A 54 -15.38 -28.87 4.50
N GLU A 55 -16.32 -28.46 3.64
CA GLU A 55 -17.63 -27.96 4.08
C GLU A 55 -18.64 -29.05 4.49
N GLN A 56 -18.29 -30.33 4.35
CA GLN A 56 -19.15 -31.42 4.80
C GLN A 56 -19.31 -31.37 6.31
N GLU A 57 -20.53 -31.63 6.79
CA GLU A 57 -20.87 -31.55 8.21
C GLU A 57 -20.02 -32.49 9.09
N THR A 58 -19.57 -33.62 8.53
CA THR A 58 -18.71 -34.60 9.21
C THR A 58 -17.23 -34.23 9.19
N VAL A 59 -16.80 -33.28 8.35
CA VAL A 59 -15.39 -32.93 8.14
C VAL A 59 -15.07 -31.63 8.84
N ARG A 60 -15.72 -30.53 8.42
CA ARG A 60 -15.55 -29.19 8.98
C ARG A 60 -14.07 -28.80 9.22
N TRP A 61 -13.23 -28.94 8.20
CA TRP A 61 -11.82 -28.60 8.29
C TRP A 61 -11.59 -27.11 7.96
N GLU A 62 -11.41 -26.28 8.99
CA GLU A 62 -11.28 -24.81 8.86
C GLU A 62 -10.08 -24.40 7.99
N GLU A 63 -8.86 -24.87 8.29
CA GLU A 63 -7.66 -24.39 7.60
C GLU A 63 -7.67 -24.78 6.13
N GLY A 64 -8.12 -26.01 5.82
CA GLY A 64 -8.30 -26.47 4.45
C GLY A 64 -9.40 -25.71 3.70
N PHE A 65 -10.49 -25.36 4.39
CA PHE A 65 -11.56 -24.55 3.82
C PHE A 65 -11.04 -23.16 3.44
N VAL A 66 -10.35 -22.46 4.35
CA VAL A 66 -9.81 -21.12 4.09
C VAL A 66 -8.79 -21.15 2.96
N GLU A 67 -7.86 -22.12 2.96
CA GLU A 67 -6.87 -22.31 1.89
C GLU A 67 -7.54 -22.48 0.53
N ALA A 68 -8.48 -23.42 0.45
CA ALA A 68 -9.20 -23.73 -0.78
C ALA A 68 -10.09 -22.57 -1.24
N PHE A 69 -10.77 -21.90 -0.32
CA PHE A 69 -11.67 -20.77 -0.61
C PHE A 69 -10.88 -19.61 -1.22
N VAL A 70 -9.79 -19.19 -0.58
CA VAL A 70 -9.00 -18.05 -1.03
C VAL A 70 -8.37 -18.32 -2.40
N HIS A 71 -7.78 -19.51 -2.58
CA HIS A 71 -7.23 -19.89 -3.87
C HIS A 71 -8.29 -19.99 -4.96
N THR A 72 -9.47 -20.53 -4.65
CA THR A 72 -10.61 -20.56 -5.58
C THR A 72 -10.97 -19.15 -6.02
N VAL A 73 -11.21 -18.22 -5.09
CA VAL A 73 -11.58 -16.84 -5.42
C VAL A 73 -10.53 -16.15 -6.29
N GLY A 74 -9.25 -16.35 -6.00
CA GLY A 74 -8.17 -15.77 -6.81
C GLY A 74 -8.08 -16.34 -8.23
N MET A 75 -8.41 -17.62 -8.42
CA MET A 75 -8.39 -18.30 -9.72
C MET A 75 -9.69 -18.22 -10.50
N MET A 76 -10.79 -17.84 -9.86
CA MET A 76 -12.11 -17.79 -10.47
C MET A 76 -12.14 -16.88 -11.70
N THR A 77 -12.93 -17.30 -12.68
CA THR A 77 -13.34 -16.55 -13.86
C THR A 77 -14.86 -16.60 -13.96
N GLU A 78 -15.46 -15.80 -14.85
CA GLU A 78 -16.92 -15.87 -15.09
C GLU A 78 -17.36 -17.28 -15.49
N ASP A 79 -16.56 -18.00 -16.29
CA ASP A 79 -16.82 -19.37 -16.72
C ASP A 79 -16.83 -20.38 -15.56
N THR A 80 -16.12 -20.09 -14.47
CA THR A 80 -16.00 -20.98 -13.31
C THR A 80 -17.37 -21.29 -12.70
N ILE A 81 -18.29 -20.31 -12.72
CA ILE A 81 -19.64 -20.41 -12.15
C ILE A 81 -20.46 -21.51 -12.85
N HIS A 82 -20.16 -21.80 -14.12
CA HIS A 82 -20.87 -22.81 -14.91
C HIS A 82 -20.28 -24.22 -14.80
N SER A 83 -19.08 -24.35 -14.21
CA SER A 83 -18.38 -25.62 -14.09
C SER A 83 -19.12 -26.64 -13.22
N ALA A 84 -18.90 -27.93 -13.50
CA ALA A 84 -19.51 -29.01 -12.72
C ALA A 84 -18.96 -29.06 -11.28
N ALA A 85 -17.66 -28.84 -11.10
CA ALA A 85 -17.01 -28.80 -9.79
C ALA A 85 -17.60 -27.68 -8.91
N PHE A 86 -17.81 -26.48 -9.47
CA PHE A 86 -18.43 -25.38 -8.73
C PHE A 86 -19.85 -25.72 -8.27
N LYS A 87 -20.63 -26.45 -9.09
CA LYS A 87 -22.01 -26.86 -8.73
C LYS A 87 -22.08 -27.90 -7.62
N GLN A 88 -20.99 -28.61 -7.30
CA GLN A 88 -20.93 -29.59 -6.22
C GLN A 88 -20.79 -28.95 -4.83
N ILE A 89 -20.30 -27.71 -4.77
CA ILE A 89 -20.18 -26.92 -3.53
C ILE A 89 -21.57 -26.49 -3.06
N SER A 90 -21.76 -26.31 -1.76
CA SER A 90 -23.02 -25.89 -1.14
C SER A 90 -23.50 -24.53 -1.69
N PRO A 91 -24.83 -24.29 -1.76
CA PRO A 91 -25.36 -23.01 -2.23
C PRO A 91 -24.84 -21.78 -1.49
N VAL A 92 -24.59 -21.92 -0.18
CA VAL A 92 -24.08 -20.84 0.68
C VAL A 92 -22.63 -20.52 0.33
N THR A 93 -21.76 -21.53 0.27
CA THR A 93 -20.35 -21.33 -0.08
C THR A 93 -20.20 -20.78 -1.50
N ARG A 94 -21.00 -21.24 -2.47
CA ARG A 94 -21.02 -20.66 -3.83
C ARG A 94 -21.40 -19.17 -3.83
N HIS A 95 -22.40 -18.79 -3.04
CA HIS A 95 -22.79 -17.38 -2.91
C HIS A 95 -21.64 -16.53 -2.34
N ASN A 96 -20.98 -17.04 -1.29
CA ASN A 96 -19.84 -16.37 -0.67
C ASN A 96 -18.64 -16.26 -1.61
N LEU A 97 -18.32 -17.31 -2.38
CA LEU A 97 -17.27 -17.29 -3.41
C LEU A 97 -17.51 -16.20 -4.44
N VAL A 98 -18.75 -16.09 -4.96
CA VAL A 98 -19.11 -15.07 -5.96
C VAL A 98 -19.01 -13.65 -5.36
N ASN A 99 -19.49 -13.45 -4.13
CA ASN A 99 -19.38 -12.15 -3.46
C ASN A 99 -17.92 -11.76 -3.21
N ALA A 100 -17.11 -12.69 -2.72
CA ALA A 100 -15.69 -12.48 -2.47
C ALA A 100 -14.92 -12.20 -3.77
N TYR A 101 -15.23 -12.93 -4.85
CA TYR A 101 -14.69 -12.69 -6.18
C TYR A 101 -15.03 -11.28 -6.67
N ASN A 102 -16.30 -10.89 -6.66
CA ASN A 102 -16.73 -9.56 -7.10
C ASN A 102 -16.08 -8.43 -6.29
N SER A 103 -16.00 -8.61 -4.97
CA SER A 103 -15.36 -7.64 -4.06
C SER A 103 -13.85 -7.52 -4.33
N LEU A 104 -13.16 -8.63 -4.57
CA LEU A 104 -11.75 -8.64 -4.94
C LEU A 104 -11.53 -7.95 -6.29
N GLN A 105 -12.32 -8.28 -7.31
CA GLN A 105 -12.24 -7.66 -8.64
C GLN A 105 -12.44 -6.14 -8.56
N LEU A 106 -13.43 -5.67 -7.80
CA LEU A 106 -13.66 -4.23 -7.61
C LEU A 106 -12.46 -3.53 -6.97
N ARG A 107 -11.81 -4.15 -5.97
CA ARG A 107 -10.60 -3.61 -5.34
C ARG A 107 -9.42 -3.56 -6.31
N VAL A 108 -9.20 -4.63 -7.09
CA VAL A 108 -8.15 -4.67 -8.13
C VAL A 108 -8.37 -3.57 -9.17
N LEU A 109 -9.59 -3.44 -9.70
CA LEU A 109 -9.94 -2.39 -10.67
C LEU A 109 -9.70 -0.99 -10.12
N SER A 110 -10.13 -0.73 -8.87
CA SER A 110 -9.91 0.57 -8.24
C SER A 110 -8.43 0.85 -8.01
N ALA A 111 -7.65 -0.17 -7.66
CA ALA A 111 -6.20 -0.06 -7.52
C ALA A 111 -5.52 0.19 -8.87
N GLU A 112 -5.94 -0.49 -9.93
CA GLU A 112 -5.45 -0.27 -11.29
C GLU A 112 -5.66 1.18 -11.73
N GLU A 113 -6.87 1.72 -11.54
CA GLU A 113 -7.22 3.09 -11.90
C GLU A 113 -6.27 4.10 -11.23
N GLN A 114 -6.07 3.95 -9.91
CA GLN A 114 -5.23 4.87 -9.14
C GLN A 114 -3.74 4.70 -9.45
N LEU A 115 -3.24 3.46 -9.55
CA LEU A 115 -1.81 3.16 -9.75
C LEU A 115 -1.35 3.39 -11.20
N THR A 116 -2.26 3.37 -12.18
CA THR A 116 -1.91 3.63 -13.60
C THR A 116 -1.20 4.98 -13.75
N ASN A 117 -1.74 6.02 -13.14
CA ASN A 117 -1.18 7.37 -13.19
C ASN A 117 -0.63 7.86 -11.84
N PHE A 118 -0.64 7.01 -10.81
CA PHE A 118 -0.42 7.42 -9.41
C PHE A 118 -1.30 8.64 -9.03
N ASP A 119 -2.56 8.63 -9.44
CA ASP A 119 -3.48 9.75 -9.21
C ASP A 119 -4.16 9.64 -7.84
N PHE A 120 -3.65 10.45 -6.91
CA PHE A 120 -4.18 10.57 -5.55
C PHE A 120 -4.63 12.01 -5.25
N THR A 121 -5.04 12.75 -6.29
CA THR A 121 -5.49 14.14 -6.18
C THR A 121 -6.65 14.32 -5.20
N ASP A 122 -7.52 13.31 -5.11
CA ASP A 122 -8.67 13.26 -4.21
C ASP A 122 -8.35 13.32 -2.71
N MET A 123 -7.08 13.08 -2.32
CA MET A 123 -6.63 13.21 -0.94
C MET A 123 -6.69 14.66 -0.43
N TYR A 124 -6.54 15.64 -1.32
CA TYR A 124 -6.49 17.06 -0.95
C TYR A 124 -7.58 17.94 -1.57
N THR A 125 -8.40 17.42 -2.50
CA THR A 125 -9.51 18.18 -3.11
C THR A 125 -10.85 18.02 -2.40
N ASN A 126 -11.07 16.91 -1.70
CA ASN A 126 -12.38 16.47 -1.22
C ASN A 126 -12.38 16.23 0.31
N LEU A 127 -12.02 17.24 1.10
CA LEU A 127 -11.92 17.13 2.57
C LEU A 127 -13.32 17.06 3.24
N LEU A 128 -13.47 16.20 4.27
CA LEU A 128 -14.72 16.08 5.01
C LEU A 128 -14.83 17.17 6.08
N GLY A 129 -15.90 17.97 6.02
CA GLY A 129 -16.57 18.48 7.24
C GLY A 129 -15.99 19.68 8.01
N THR A 130 -14.97 20.40 7.56
CA THR A 130 -14.54 21.62 8.28
C THR A 130 -14.74 22.89 7.45
N GLN A 131 -15.49 23.86 8.01
CA GLN A 131 -15.56 25.26 7.52
C GLN A 131 -14.20 25.97 7.50
N SER A 132 -13.16 25.34 8.08
CA SER A 132 -11.76 25.75 8.12
C SER A 132 -10.86 24.96 7.15
N ALA A 133 -11.42 24.13 6.27
CA ALA A 133 -10.69 23.50 5.17
C ALA A 133 -10.35 24.59 4.15
N GLY A 134 -9.35 25.41 4.48
CA GLY A 134 -8.79 26.35 3.54
C GLY A 134 -8.38 25.56 2.29
N HIS A 135 -8.90 25.96 1.14
CA HIS A 135 -8.37 25.49 -0.13
C HIS A 135 -6.85 25.70 -0.10
N VAL A 136 -6.09 24.62 0.06
CA VAL A 136 -4.64 24.68 -0.07
C VAL A 136 -4.38 25.21 -1.47
N SER A 137 -3.61 26.30 -1.54
CA SER A 137 -3.29 26.92 -2.83
C SER A 137 -2.76 25.86 -3.78
N LYS A 138 -3.23 25.87 -5.04
CA LYS A 138 -2.74 24.92 -6.07
C LYS A 138 -1.22 25.02 -6.29
N ASP A 139 -0.64 26.16 -5.89
CA ASP A 139 0.78 26.48 -5.97
C ASP A 139 1.54 26.23 -4.65
N HIS A 140 0.88 25.61 -3.65
CA HIS A 140 1.53 25.26 -2.39
C HIS A 140 2.72 24.32 -2.66
N PRO A 141 3.90 24.56 -2.07
CA PRO A 141 5.11 23.78 -2.39
C PRO A 141 4.96 22.27 -2.18
N ALA A 142 4.24 21.86 -1.12
CA ALA A 142 3.91 20.44 -0.90
C ALA A 142 3.10 19.82 -2.06
N LEU A 143 2.10 20.51 -2.60
CA LEU A 143 1.31 20.00 -3.73
C LEU A 143 2.10 19.98 -5.04
N LEU A 144 3.02 20.94 -5.24
CA LEU A 144 3.96 20.89 -6.36
C LEU A 144 4.91 19.69 -6.23
N ALA A 145 5.44 19.44 -5.03
CA ALA A 145 6.30 18.29 -4.78
C ALA A 145 5.56 16.95 -4.96
N PHE A 146 4.29 16.88 -4.55
CA PHE A 146 3.39 15.75 -4.79
C PHE A 146 3.31 15.43 -6.29
N ARG A 147 2.99 16.41 -7.13
CA ARG A 147 2.86 16.22 -8.59
C ARG A 147 4.19 15.87 -9.27
N ASN A 148 5.28 16.51 -8.86
CA ASN A 148 6.60 16.18 -9.36
C ASN A 148 6.98 14.73 -9.02
N PHE A 149 6.59 14.27 -7.83
CA PHE A 149 6.85 12.91 -7.38
C PHE A 149 5.97 11.89 -8.07
N GLN A 150 4.71 12.20 -8.34
CA GLN A 150 3.83 11.41 -9.20
C GLN A 150 4.47 11.14 -10.57
N PHE A 151 4.94 12.21 -11.22
CA PHE A 151 5.64 12.09 -12.51
C PHE A 151 6.94 11.28 -12.41
N PHE A 152 7.72 11.49 -11.34
CA PHE A 152 8.93 10.71 -11.08
C PHE A 152 8.64 9.21 -10.95
N LEU A 153 7.60 8.82 -10.20
CA LEU A 153 7.20 7.41 -10.02
C LEU A 153 6.79 6.79 -11.35
N TRP A 154 5.96 7.49 -12.12
CA TRP A 154 5.55 7.03 -13.45
C TRP A 154 6.76 6.79 -14.37
N GLN A 155 7.70 7.74 -14.44
CA GLN A 155 8.92 7.59 -15.22
C GLN A 155 9.84 6.47 -14.71
N PHE A 156 9.92 6.29 -13.39
CA PHE A 156 10.71 5.23 -12.79
C PHE A 156 10.19 3.85 -13.21
N TYR A 157 8.89 3.60 -13.07
CA TYR A 157 8.32 2.31 -13.43
C TYR A 157 8.22 2.11 -14.94
N GLN A 158 8.01 3.17 -15.73
CA GLN A 158 8.11 3.09 -17.19
C GLN A 158 9.49 2.61 -17.63
N ARG A 159 10.58 3.13 -17.04
CA ARG A 159 11.94 2.65 -17.35
C ARG A 159 12.18 1.23 -16.86
N THR A 160 11.59 0.85 -15.73
CA THR A 160 11.76 -0.48 -15.11
C THR A 160 11.07 -1.58 -15.92
N TYR A 161 9.85 -1.32 -16.42
CA TYR A 161 9.04 -2.29 -17.14
C TYR A 161 9.04 -2.09 -18.67
N GLY A 162 9.70 -1.04 -19.17
CA GLY A 162 9.70 -0.63 -20.58
C GLY A 162 8.47 0.20 -20.96
N GLU A 163 7.29 -0.18 -20.48
CA GLU A 163 6.03 0.56 -20.58
C GLU A 163 5.33 0.57 -19.21
N TRP A 164 4.63 1.66 -18.89
CA TRP A 164 3.80 1.74 -17.69
C TRP A 164 2.38 2.19 -18.04
N PRO A 165 1.35 1.43 -17.62
CA PRO A 165 1.44 0.15 -16.93
C PRO A 165 2.02 -0.97 -17.80
N PRO A 166 2.64 -2.02 -17.20
CA PRO A 166 3.18 -3.13 -17.97
C PRO A 166 2.06 -3.87 -18.72
N PRO A 167 2.25 -4.29 -19.97
CA PRO A 167 1.21 -5.03 -20.67
C PRO A 167 0.97 -6.38 -19.96
N PRO A 168 -0.28 -6.91 -19.96
CA PRO A 168 -0.63 -8.09 -19.17
C PRO A 168 0.19 -9.36 -19.48
N SER A 169 0.83 -9.44 -20.65
CA SER A 169 1.70 -10.57 -21.05
C SER A 169 3.19 -10.38 -20.67
N SER A 170 3.59 -9.17 -20.27
CA SER A 170 4.97 -8.76 -19.92
C SER A 170 5.31 -8.96 -18.44
N ALA A 171 4.31 -9.13 -17.57
CA ALA A 171 4.56 -9.52 -16.18
C ALA A 171 5.30 -10.87 -16.17
N ASN A 172 6.62 -10.81 -15.94
CA ASN A 172 7.58 -11.92 -15.96
C ASN A 172 6.94 -13.22 -15.45
N ARG A 173 6.52 -14.09 -16.38
CA ARG A 173 6.08 -15.44 -16.01
C ARG A 173 7.34 -16.23 -15.66
N PRO A 174 7.50 -16.74 -14.42
CA PRO A 174 8.47 -17.79 -14.20
C PRO A 174 8.15 -18.93 -15.18
N ARG A 175 9.11 -19.28 -16.04
CA ARG A 175 9.00 -20.40 -16.98
C ARG A 175 8.63 -21.66 -16.19
N GLY A 176 7.37 -22.10 -16.30
CA GLY A 176 6.92 -23.34 -15.67
C GLY A 176 5.44 -23.35 -15.25
N ASN A 177 4.85 -22.21 -14.91
CA ASN A 177 3.44 -22.17 -14.51
C ASN A 177 2.54 -21.77 -15.68
N SER A 178 1.54 -22.61 -15.95
CA SER A 178 0.35 -22.28 -16.74
C SER A 178 -0.42 -21.18 -16.02
N GLY A 179 0.04 -19.93 -16.17
CA GLY A 179 -0.47 -18.79 -15.42
C GLY A 179 -1.90 -18.48 -15.83
N ILE A 180 -2.82 -18.60 -14.87
CA ILE A 180 -4.16 -18.01 -14.94
C ILE A 180 -3.95 -16.50 -15.00
N THR A 181 -4.34 -15.89 -16.12
CA THR A 181 -4.40 -14.44 -16.25
C THR A 181 -5.73 -13.99 -15.64
N GLN A 182 -5.67 -13.17 -14.58
CA GLN A 182 -6.87 -12.52 -14.10
C GLN A 182 -7.34 -11.52 -15.16
N ASN A 183 -8.57 -11.69 -15.62
CA ASN A 183 -9.22 -10.80 -16.55
C ASN A 183 -10.14 -9.88 -15.77
N ASN A 184 -10.13 -8.61 -16.12
CA ASN A 184 -11.12 -7.64 -15.70
C ASN A 184 -12.51 -8.07 -16.20
N PRO A 185 -13.60 -7.58 -15.58
CA PRO A 185 -14.98 -7.92 -15.97
C PRO A 185 -15.34 -7.59 -17.42
N ASP A 186 -14.58 -6.72 -18.08
CA ASP A 186 -14.73 -6.38 -19.49
C ASP A 186 -13.97 -7.35 -20.44
N GLY A 187 -13.41 -8.43 -19.90
CA GLY A 187 -12.64 -9.45 -20.62
C GLY A 187 -11.21 -9.02 -20.95
N ARG A 188 -10.76 -7.84 -20.52
CA ARG A 188 -9.36 -7.40 -20.70
C ARG A 188 -8.49 -8.02 -19.62
N ALA A 189 -7.30 -8.47 -19.97
CA ALA A 189 -6.36 -8.94 -18.97
C ALA A 189 -5.93 -7.76 -18.08
N SER A 190 -6.01 -7.95 -16.75
CA SER A 190 -5.52 -6.99 -15.77
C SER A 190 -3.99 -6.84 -15.92
N TRP A 191 -3.50 -5.60 -15.88
CA TRP A 191 -2.06 -5.36 -15.85
C TRP A 191 -1.51 -5.56 -14.43
N LEU A 192 -2.33 -5.30 -13.41
CA LEU A 192 -1.96 -5.39 -12.01
C LEU A 192 -2.09 -6.83 -11.50
N SER A 193 -1.08 -7.63 -11.77
CA SER A 193 -0.94 -8.96 -11.14
C SER A 193 -0.55 -8.86 -9.66
N ARG A 194 -0.77 -9.93 -8.88
CA ARG A 194 -0.27 -10.04 -7.50
C ARG A 194 1.25 -9.83 -7.44
N THR A 195 2.00 -10.35 -8.41
CA THR A 195 3.45 -10.17 -8.48
C THR A 195 3.85 -8.70 -8.57
N ILE A 196 3.15 -7.91 -9.39
CA ILE A 196 3.41 -6.47 -9.50
C ILE A 196 2.97 -5.76 -8.21
N ALA A 197 1.79 -6.08 -7.67
CA ALA A 197 1.33 -5.48 -6.41
C ALA A 197 2.31 -5.72 -5.25
N LEU A 198 2.81 -6.96 -5.09
CA LEU A 198 3.84 -7.29 -4.11
C LEU A 198 5.15 -6.53 -4.35
N ARG A 199 5.59 -6.41 -5.60
CA ARG A 199 6.79 -5.64 -5.93
C ARG A 199 6.63 -4.16 -5.58
N LEU A 200 5.49 -3.57 -5.90
CA LEU A 200 5.17 -2.20 -5.50
C LEU A 200 5.15 -2.08 -3.96
N GLN A 201 4.53 -3.05 -3.27
CA GLN A 201 4.48 -3.08 -1.80
C GLN A 201 5.88 -3.18 -1.17
N GLU A 202 6.80 -3.95 -1.75
CA GLU A 202 8.20 -4.01 -1.33
C GLU A 202 8.88 -2.65 -1.53
N ASP A 203 8.74 -2.05 -2.72
CA ASP A 203 9.38 -0.78 -3.06
C ASP A 203 8.86 0.39 -2.19
N PHE A 204 7.55 0.52 -2.03
CA PHE A 204 6.94 1.57 -1.22
C PHE A 204 6.99 1.29 0.28
N GLY A 205 6.99 0.02 0.69
CA GLY A 205 7.22 -0.38 2.09
C GLY A 205 8.64 -0.04 2.55
N ALA A 206 9.64 -0.32 1.72
CA ALA A 206 11.02 0.11 1.98
C ALA A 206 11.12 1.64 2.06
N MET A 207 10.40 2.37 1.20
CA MET A 207 10.33 3.83 1.26
C MET A 207 9.69 4.36 2.55
N TYR A 208 8.60 3.75 2.99
CA TYR A 208 7.99 4.05 4.28
C TYR A 208 8.98 3.84 5.42
N ASP A 209 9.59 2.66 5.52
CA ASP A 209 10.54 2.34 6.59
C ASP A 209 11.75 3.27 6.61
N TYR A 210 12.24 3.66 5.43
CA TYR A 210 13.36 4.57 5.25
C TYR A 210 13.05 6.01 5.67
N LEU A 211 11.82 6.50 5.45
CA LEU A 211 11.46 7.90 5.64
C LEU A 211 10.62 8.19 6.88
N VAL A 212 9.95 7.21 7.46
CA VAL A 212 8.93 7.41 8.52
C VAL A 212 9.50 8.02 9.80
N ASP A 213 8.78 8.97 10.39
CA ASP A 213 9.02 9.43 11.75
C ASP A 213 8.34 8.50 12.76
N ARG A 214 9.10 7.53 13.27
CA ARG A 214 8.64 6.57 14.28
C ARG A 214 8.20 7.21 15.60
N ASN A 215 8.48 8.50 15.82
CA ASN A 215 8.03 9.22 17.01
C ASN A 215 6.76 10.06 16.76
N ALA A 216 6.17 9.99 15.57
CA ALA A 216 4.82 10.47 15.31
C ALA A 216 3.83 9.30 15.50
N ALA A 217 2.69 9.54 16.13
CA ALA A 217 1.65 8.53 16.34
C ALA A 217 0.26 9.15 16.27
N TRP A 218 -0.74 8.31 16.05
CA TRP A 218 -2.15 8.69 16.16
C TRP A 218 -2.57 8.76 17.62
N ASP A 219 -3.25 9.85 17.98
CA ASP A 219 -3.96 10.04 19.23
C ASP A 219 -5.47 10.13 18.91
N ALA A 220 -6.22 9.15 19.41
CA ALA A 220 -7.66 9.03 19.21
C ALA A 220 -8.38 9.45 20.48
N ASP A 221 -9.16 10.51 20.41
CA ASP A 221 -9.92 11.02 21.55
C ASP A 221 -11.30 11.49 21.12
N GLU A 222 -12.33 10.73 21.52
CA GLU A 222 -13.73 11.02 21.20
C GLU A 222 -14.30 12.21 21.99
N MET A 223 -13.68 12.56 23.12
CA MET A 223 -14.11 13.70 23.94
C MET A 223 -13.52 15.02 23.45
N ARG A 224 -12.60 14.98 22.48
CA ARG A 224 -11.92 16.17 21.98
C ARG A 224 -12.91 17.10 21.25
N PRO A 225 -12.97 18.40 21.58
CA PRO A 225 -13.83 19.36 20.88
C PRO A 225 -13.42 19.59 19.41
N SER A 226 -12.20 19.22 19.04
CA SER A 226 -11.67 19.28 17.68
C SER A 226 -11.84 17.95 16.95
N ARG A 227 -11.01 17.65 15.95
CA ARG A 227 -10.98 16.33 15.28
C ARG A 227 -10.69 15.18 16.27
N LYS A 228 -11.39 14.04 16.09
CA LYS A 228 -11.23 12.78 16.84
C LYS A 228 -9.81 12.22 16.74
N TRP A 229 -9.20 12.37 15.57
CA TRP A 229 -7.85 11.87 15.28
C TRP A 229 -6.88 13.04 15.19
N GLN A 230 -5.83 13.02 15.99
CA GLN A 230 -4.70 13.94 15.89
C GLN A 230 -3.39 13.17 15.77
N ILE A 231 -2.42 13.78 15.12
CA ILE A 231 -1.05 13.28 15.13
C ILE A 231 -0.34 13.95 16.30
N VAL A 232 0.33 13.15 17.13
CA VAL A 232 1.10 13.61 18.29
C VAL A 232 2.51 13.04 18.26
N SER A 233 3.44 13.67 18.99
CA SER A 233 4.73 13.06 19.21
C SER A 233 4.77 12.18 20.45
N THR A 234 5.30 10.97 20.31
CA THR A 234 5.51 10.02 21.42
C THR A 234 6.75 10.32 22.26
N LYS A 235 7.61 11.24 21.80
CA LYS A 235 8.80 11.67 22.53
C LYS A 235 8.86 13.21 22.62
N PRO A 236 9.43 13.76 23.70
CA PRO A 236 9.67 15.21 23.78
C PRO A 236 10.54 15.67 22.61
N ARG A 237 10.11 16.74 21.92
CA ARG A 237 10.88 17.39 20.86
C ARG A 237 11.36 18.76 21.33
N SER A 238 12.46 19.22 20.73
CA SER A 238 12.90 20.61 20.89
C SER A 238 11.93 21.51 20.12
N GLY A 239 11.02 22.19 20.83
CA GLY A 239 10.00 23.07 20.25
C GLY A 239 8.59 22.47 20.25
N SER A 240 7.61 23.26 19.80
CA SER A 240 6.23 22.82 19.62
C SER A 240 6.13 21.86 18.43
N PHE A 241 5.59 20.67 18.65
CA PHE A 241 5.27 19.73 17.57
C PHE A 241 4.00 20.19 16.85
N ASP A 242 4.09 20.31 15.53
CA ASP A 242 2.97 20.58 14.64
C ASP A 242 3.03 19.61 13.46
N ALA A 243 1.92 18.91 13.22
CA ALA A 243 1.79 17.98 12.11
C ALA A 243 1.40 18.67 10.79
N ASP A 244 0.78 19.85 10.88
CA ASP A 244 0.26 20.60 9.73
C ASP A 244 1.23 21.73 9.32
N VAL A 245 2.51 21.37 9.21
CA VAL A 245 3.64 22.28 8.99
C VAL A 245 3.42 23.15 7.75
N GLY A 246 3.70 24.45 7.88
CA GLY A 246 3.58 25.42 6.78
C GLY A 246 2.13 25.76 6.42
N GLY A 247 1.17 25.44 7.28
CA GLY A 247 -0.26 25.61 6.98
C GLY A 247 -0.80 24.58 5.99
N PHE A 248 -0.06 23.47 5.81
CA PHE A 248 -0.51 22.34 5.00
C PHE A 248 -1.31 21.39 5.91
N PRO A 249 -2.65 21.27 5.74
CA PRO A 249 -3.51 20.50 6.63
C PRO A 249 -3.40 18.99 6.35
N PHE A 250 -2.18 18.45 6.52
CA PHE A 250 -1.84 17.06 6.24
C PHE A 250 -2.75 16.11 7.03
N THR A 251 -2.94 16.38 8.32
CA THR A 251 -3.75 15.54 9.21
C THR A 251 -5.18 15.41 8.69
N ASP A 252 -5.81 16.50 8.26
CA ASP A 252 -7.18 16.48 7.73
C ASP A 252 -7.26 15.75 6.38
N MET A 253 -6.22 15.87 5.55
CA MET A 253 -6.14 15.16 4.27
C MET A 253 -6.15 13.64 4.47
N VAL A 254 -5.23 13.12 5.29
CA VAL A 254 -5.12 11.66 5.49
C VAL A 254 -6.30 11.11 6.28
N VAL A 255 -6.81 11.82 7.29
CA VAL A 255 -8.01 11.39 8.04
C VAL A 255 -9.23 11.38 7.14
N SER A 256 -9.44 12.44 6.34
CA SER A 256 -10.58 12.49 5.40
C SER A 256 -10.46 11.42 4.31
N TRP A 257 -9.25 11.14 3.82
CA TRP A 257 -9.01 10.08 2.84
C TRP A 257 -9.40 8.71 3.40
N ASP A 258 -8.84 8.36 4.56
CA ASP A 258 -9.06 7.05 5.18
C ASP A 258 -10.53 6.84 5.53
N LEU A 259 -11.20 7.85 6.11
CA LEU A 259 -12.63 7.76 6.43
C LEU A 259 -13.52 7.58 5.20
N ARG A 260 -13.23 8.26 4.09
CA ARG A 260 -14.03 8.13 2.85
C ARG A 260 -13.85 6.78 2.17
N LYS A 261 -12.67 6.18 2.34
CA LYS A 261 -12.31 4.90 1.74
C LYS A 261 -12.47 3.70 2.69
N ASP A 262 -12.90 3.96 3.93
CA ASP A 262 -13.00 2.96 5.00
C ASP A 262 -11.67 2.24 5.29
N TYR A 263 -10.56 3.00 5.23
CA TYR A 263 -9.23 2.50 5.56
C TYR A 263 -8.91 2.66 7.03
N LEU A 264 -8.15 1.71 7.57
CA LEU A 264 -7.45 1.89 8.84
C LEU A 264 -6.28 2.86 8.65
N HIS A 265 -6.04 3.71 9.62
CA HIS A 265 -4.92 4.65 9.56
C HIS A 265 -3.57 3.92 9.58
N ILE A 266 -2.67 4.28 8.65
CA ILE A 266 -1.31 3.74 8.65
C ILE A 266 -0.60 4.24 9.93
N PRO A 267 0.09 3.37 10.69
CA PRO A 267 0.88 3.78 11.85
C PRO A 267 1.93 4.84 11.49
N HIS A 268 2.37 5.63 12.45
CA HIS A 268 3.42 6.64 12.25
C HIS A 268 3.19 7.53 11.00
N PRO A 269 2.18 8.41 11.04
CA PRO A 269 1.62 9.01 9.83
C PRO A 269 2.48 10.12 9.21
N LEU A 270 3.62 10.48 9.80
CA LEU A 270 4.49 11.56 9.31
C LEU A 270 5.85 11.03 8.86
N PRO A 271 6.49 11.70 7.88
CA PRO A 271 7.87 11.45 7.52
C PRO A 271 8.82 12.20 8.46
N LEU A 272 10.08 11.75 8.51
CA LEU A 272 11.20 12.58 8.91
C LEU A 272 11.33 13.75 7.93
N LEU A 273 11.23 14.97 8.45
CA LEU A 273 11.32 16.19 7.67
C LEU A 273 12.76 16.71 7.62
N PRO A 274 13.31 17.02 6.43
CA PRO A 274 14.60 17.70 6.30
C PRO A 274 14.54 19.10 6.91
N VAL A 275 15.33 19.35 7.95
CA VAL A 275 15.40 20.66 8.62
C VAL A 275 16.42 21.54 7.89
N SER A 276 15.98 22.70 7.38
CA SER A 276 16.90 23.72 6.88
C SER A 276 17.57 24.42 8.07
N ARG A 277 18.90 24.38 8.15
CA ARG A 277 19.66 24.96 9.29
C ARG A 277 19.49 26.48 9.44
N ALA A 278 18.98 27.18 8.43
CA ALA A 278 18.62 28.60 8.54
C ALA A 278 17.52 28.83 9.61
N SER A 279 16.64 27.86 9.84
CA SER A 279 15.54 27.94 10.81
C SER A 279 16.00 27.79 12.27
N LEU A 280 17.15 27.15 12.50
CA LEU A 280 17.67 26.88 13.86
C LEU A 280 18.40 28.08 14.49
N HIS A 281 18.83 29.05 13.67
CA HIS A 281 19.54 30.25 14.16
C HIS A 281 18.63 31.44 14.46
N GLY A 282 17.30 31.29 14.33
CA GLY A 282 16.34 32.36 14.63
C GLY A 282 16.05 32.59 16.12
N GLU A 283 16.40 31.66 17.01
CA GLU A 283 15.96 31.70 18.43
C GLU A 283 17.09 31.81 19.46
N THR A 284 18.32 32.12 19.04
CA THR A 284 19.41 32.45 19.98
C THR A 284 19.98 33.83 19.67
N GLY A 285 19.26 34.86 20.14
CA GLY A 285 19.64 36.25 19.90
C GLY A 285 18.87 37.26 20.74
N LEU A 286 18.71 37.03 22.04
CA LEU A 286 18.49 38.13 22.99
C LEU A 286 19.77 38.97 23.03
N ASN A 287 19.86 40.03 22.22
CA ASN A 287 20.43 41.32 22.59
C ASN A 287 20.34 42.30 21.41
N GLY A 288 19.83 43.49 21.73
CA GLY A 288 19.45 44.51 20.76
C GLY A 288 20.59 45.18 20.02
N ASN A 289 20.27 45.71 18.84
CA ASN A 289 20.25 47.16 18.65
C ASN A 289 19.62 47.49 17.30
N GLU A 290 18.61 48.36 17.37
CA GLU A 290 18.06 49.07 16.23
C GLU A 290 19.19 49.73 15.41
N LYS A 291 19.19 49.52 14.09
CA LYS A 291 19.61 50.56 13.16
C LYS A 291 18.63 50.67 12.00
N LYS A 292 17.81 51.70 12.11
CA LYS A 292 17.03 52.33 11.04
C LYS A 292 17.95 52.66 9.86
N GLY A 293 17.54 52.24 8.67
CA GLY A 293 18.20 52.57 7.41
C GLY A 293 17.20 52.65 6.28
N ALA A 294 16.27 53.61 6.36
CA ALA A 294 15.38 53.97 5.28
C ALA A 294 16.16 54.68 4.16
N LYS A 295 16.12 54.16 2.92
CA LYS A 295 16.22 54.98 1.71
C LYS A 295 15.30 54.44 0.62
N ASN A 296 14.23 55.20 0.39
CA ASN A 296 13.39 55.23 -0.80
C ASN A 296 14.23 55.33 -2.09
N LYS A 297 13.76 54.67 -3.16
CA LYS A 297 13.69 55.27 -4.50
C LYS A 297 12.59 54.62 -5.32
N PHE A 298 11.63 55.45 -5.73
CA PHE A 298 10.51 55.16 -6.62
C PHE A 298 10.86 55.63 -8.05
N LEU A 299 10.23 54.98 -9.04
CA LEU A 299 9.88 55.41 -10.41
C LEU A 299 10.93 55.46 -11.54
N GLY A 300 10.63 54.72 -12.61
CA GLY A 300 11.19 54.86 -13.97
C GLY A 300 10.79 53.71 -14.91
N SER A 301 9.89 53.98 -15.85
CA SER A 301 9.20 53.06 -16.77
C SER A 301 10.01 52.73 -18.05
N PHE A 302 9.47 51.76 -18.81
CA PHE A 302 9.67 51.40 -20.23
C PHE A 302 10.73 50.35 -20.64
N GLY A 303 10.19 49.23 -21.14
CA GLY A 303 10.48 48.71 -22.49
C GLY A 303 11.79 47.96 -22.70
N GLY A 304 11.71 46.63 -22.75
CA GLY A 304 12.82 45.83 -23.29
C GLY A 304 12.69 44.34 -23.01
N PHE A 305 12.34 43.58 -24.05
CA PHE A 305 12.40 42.13 -24.13
C PHE A 305 13.61 41.54 -23.38
N LYS A 306 13.36 40.64 -22.42
CA LYS A 306 14.40 39.73 -21.91
C LYS A 306 13.85 38.32 -21.78
N LYS A 307 14.31 37.50 -22.73
CA LYS A 307 14.83 36.13 -22.60
C LYS A 307 14.39 35.35 -21.35
N GLY A 308 13.86 34.15 -21.60
CA GLY A 308 13.48 33.16 -20.61
C GLY A 308 14.48 33.05 -19.46
N LYS A 309 13.93 32.88 -18.26
CA LYS A 309 14.67 32.66 -17.02
C LYS A 309 15.60 31.46 -17.21
N ALA A 310 16.87 31.75 -17.42
CA ALA A 310 17.94 30.79 -17.20
C ALA A 310 17.88 30.40 -15.72
N VAL A 311 17.86 29.10 -15.45
CA VAL A 311 17.96 28.53 -14.10
C VAL A 311 19.26 29.05 -13.49
N THR A 312 19.15 29.93 -12.50
CA THR A 312 20.29 30.37 -11.70
C THR A 312 20.88 29.15 -11.01
N VAL A 313 22.09 28.75 -11.42
CA VAL A 313 22.87 27.72 -10.74
C VAL A 313 23.02 28.17 -9.28
N LYS A 314 22.38 27.44 -8.36
CA LYS A 314 22.46 27.71 -6.92
C LYS A 314 23.92 27.64 -6.47
N ASP A 315 24.26 28.43 -5.46
CA ASP A 315 25.56 28.38 -4.81
C ASP A 315 25.85 26.91 -4.40
N PRO A 316 26.97 26.30 -4.81
CA PRO A 316 27.34 24.92 -4.43
C PRO A 316 27.14 24.64 -2.94
N LYS A 317 27.36 25.65 -2.08
CA LYS A 317 27.15 25.55 -0.63
C LYS A 317 25.69 25.23 -0.26
N GLU A 318 24.72 25.85 -0.92
CA GLU A 318 23.29 25.58 -0.69
C GLU A 318 22.93 24.15 -1.09
N GLN A 319 23.48 23.65 -2.20
CA GLN A 319 23.23 22.28 -2.67
C GLN A 319 23.80 21.23 -1.69
N PHE A 320 24.99 21.47 -1.12
CA PHE A 320 25.54 20.62 -0.07
C PHE A 320 24.70 20.66 1.22
N GLN A 321 24.19 21.83 1.61
CA GLN A 321 23.32 21.96 2.79
C GLN A 321 22.01 21.19 2.61
N ILE A 322 21.39 21.29 1.43
CA ILE A 322 20.19 20.53 1.08
C ILE A 322 20.47 19.02 1.15
N SER A 323 21.59 18.59 0.57
CA SER A 323 21.99 17.18 0.57
C SER A 323 22.18 16.62 1.99
N LEU A 324 22.81 17.40 2.88
CA LEU A 324 22.99 17.04 4.28
C LEU A 324 21.67 16.96 5.03
N ALA A 325 20.75 17.90 4.79
CA ALA A 325 19.42 17.91 5.42
C ALA A 325 18.60 16.67 5.04
N PHE A 326 18.60 16.29 3.75
CA PHE A 326 17.91 15.07 3.29
C PHE A 326 18.55 13.79 3.85
N ASN A 327 19.88 13.70 3.87
CA ASN A 327 20.57 12.53 4.44
C ASN A 327 20.26 12.34 5.93
N GLY A 328 20.19 13.44 6.70
CA GLY A 328 19.85 13.42 8.13
C GLY A 328 18.39 13.10 8.44
N ALA A 329 17.48 13.21 7.46
CA ALA A 329 16.04 12.96 7.60
C ALA A 329 15.66 11.57 7.07
N THR A 330 16.38 10.54 7.49
CA THR A 330 16.18 9.14 7.09
C THR A 330 16.46 8.18 8.26
N ASN A 331 15.90 6.99 8.20
CA ASN A 331 16.12 5.92 9.18
C ASN A 331 17.29 4.99 8.81
N ILE A 332 18.14 5.34 7.86
CA ILE A 332 19.20 4.45 7.35
C ILE A 332 20.06 3.83 8.47
N ASN A 333 20.45 4.64 9.46
CA ASN A 333 21.24 4.17 10.59
C ASN A 333 20.49 3.22 11.53
N ARG A 334 19.15 3.32 11.58
CA ARG A 334 18.29 2.45 12.39
C ARG A 334 18.02 1.13 11.68
N LEU A 335 17.84 1.16 10.36
CA LEU A 335 17.57 -0.03 9.55
C LEU A 335 18.79 -0.96 9.48
N GLY A 336 20.00 -0.40 9.64
CA GLY A 336 21.22 -1.17 9.81
C GLY A 336 21.62 -1.97 8.57
N THR A 337 22.45 -2.99 8.76
CA THR A 337 23.02 -3.79 7.66
C THR A 337 22.06 -4.81 7.06
N THR A 338 20.88 -5.00 7.65
CA THR A 338 19.81 -5.89 7.15
C THR A 338 18.88 -5.19 6.18
N PHE A 339 19.09 -3.89 5.92
CA PHE A 339 18.29 -3.16 4.95
C PHE A 339 18.72 -3.51 3.54
N GLU A 340 17.81 -4.13 2.80
CA GLU A 340 18.05 -4.54 1.41
C GLU A 340 18.19 -3.33 0.49
N GLU A 341 19.04 -3.48 -0.53
CA GLU A 341 19.18 -2.46 -1.58
C GLU A 341 17.88 -2.32 -2.37
N ASN A 342 17.47 -1.07 -2.61
CA ASN A 342 16.24 -0.80 -3.33
C ASN A 342 16.45 0.31 -4.38
N THR A 343 16.27 -0.06 -5.65
CA THR A 343 16.51 0.82 -6.79
C THR A 343 15.59 2.05 -6.83
N LEU A 344 14.36 1.94 -6.31
CA LEU A 344 13.45 3.08 -6.20
C LEU A 344 13.96 4.07 -5.14
N LEU A 345 14.45 3.58 -4.01
CA LEU A 345 15.02 4.42 -2.95
C LEU A 345 16.28 5.17 -3.40
N ASP A 346 17.18 4.51 -4.13
CA ASP A 346 18.37 5.17 -4.68
C ASP A 346 18.00 6.28 -5.68
N SER A 347 17.02 5.99 -6.52
CA SER A 347 16.46 6.95 -7.48
C SER A 347 15.78 8.12 -6.76
N LEU A 348 15.05 7.85 -5.67
CA LEU A 348 14.41 8.88 -4.84
C LEU A 348 15.46 9.77 -4.16
N SER A 349 16.49 9.18 -3.56
CA SER A 349 17.58 9.88 -2.89
C SER A 349 18.26 10.88 -3.83
N SER A 350 18.47 10.48 -5.09
CA SER A 350 19.01 11.35 -6.14
C SER A 350 17.99 12.42 -6.59
N PHE A 351 16.73 12.05 -6.74
CA PHE A 351 15.64 12.95 -7.13
C PHE A 351 15.46 14.09 -6.13
N GLU A 352 15.37 13.79 -4.82
CA GLU A 352 15.16 14.80 -3.78
C GLU A 352 16.28 15.84 -3.69
N LYS A 353 17.52 15.44 -4.02
CA LYS A 353 18.72 16.29 -4.02
C LYS A 353 18.93 17.04 -5.34
N SER A 354 18.09 16.78 -6.34
CA SER A 354 18.26 17.38 -7.67
C SER A 354 18.00 18.90 -7.64
N PRO A 355 18.72 19.69 -8.46
CA PRO A 355 18.54 21.15 -8.51
C PRO A 355 17.11 21.59 -8.84
N GLN A 356 16.39 20.79 -9.64
CA GLN A 356 15.01 21.05 -10.04
C GLN A 356 14.06 21.07 -8.82
N ASN A 357 14.30 20.18 -7.86
CA ASN A 357 13.54 20.10 -6.61
C ASN A 357 14.04 21.08 -5.54
N GLY A 358 15.24 21.64 -5.71
CA GLY A 358 15.83 22.56 -4.74
C GLY A 358 15.07 23.86 -4.54
N ASN A 359 14.16 24.24 -5.45
CA ASN A 359 13.38 25.48 -5.35
C ASN A 359 12.23 25.40 -4.33
N LEU A 360 11.87 24.20 -3.88
CA LEU A 360 10.82 23.98 -2.89
C LEU A 360 11.44 23.90 -1.48
N PRO A 361 10.79 24.40 -0.43
CA PRO A 361 11.21 24.16 0.95
C PRO A 361 11.33 22.65 1.22
N PRO A 362 12.49 22.14 1.68
CA PRO A 362 12.72 20.70 1.80
C PRO A 362 11.71 19.95 2.67
N GLY A 363 11.27 20.53 3.79
CA GLY A 363 10.26 19.96 4.69
C GLY A 363 8.90 19.81 4.01
N GLU A 364 8.37 20.89 3.45
CA GLU A 364 7.08 20.86 2.73
C GLU A 364 7.13 19.95 1.51
N ALA A 365 8.27 19.93 0.80
CA ALA A 365 8.46 19.04 -0.34
C ALA A 365 8.41 17.57 0.10
N ARG A 366 9.08 17.19 1.20
CA ARG A 366 9.02 15.84 1.77
C ARG A 366 7.59 15.49 2.20
N LEU A 367 6.88 16.42 2.83
CA LEU A 367 5.49 16.20 3.27
C LEU A 367 4.54 15.96 2.10
N GLY A 368 4.68 16.70 1.01
CA GLY A 368 3.91 16.48 -0.22
C GLY A 368 4.16 15.12 -0.87
N ARG A 369 5.42 14.67 -0.92
CA ARG A 369 5.77 13.33 -1.41
C ARG A 369 5.22 12.24 -0.52
N TRP A 370 5.28 12.45 0.79
CA TRP A 370 4.76 11.54 1.79
C TRP A 370 3.24 11.38 1.70
N LEU A 371 2.50 12.45 1.38
CA LEU A 371 1.05 12.34 1.14
C LEU A 371 0.75 11.38 -0.02
N LEU A 372 1.48 11.47 -1.14
CA LEU A 372 1.33 10.52 -2.25
C LEU A 372 1.70 9.09 -1.83
N LEU A 373 2.82 8.93 -1.13
CA LEU A 373 3.25 7.63 -0.62
C LEU A 373 2.20 7.00 0.31
N TYR A 374 1.59 7.80 1.20
CA TYR A 374 0.53 7.36 2.10
C TYR A 374 -0.67 6.82 1.32
N GLY A 375 -1.14 7.55 0.30
CA GLY A 375 -2.23 7.10 -0.57
C GLY A 375 -1.92 5.79 -1.28
N ILE A 376 -0.72 5.68 -1.85
CA ILE A 376 -0.25 4.46 -2.53
C ILE A 376 -0.24 3.26 -1.57
N LEU A 377 0.32 3.43 -0.37
CA LEU A 377 0.37 2.38 0.65
C LEU A 377 -1.03 1.95 1.10
N GLN A 378 -1.97 2.90 1.23
CA GLN A 378 -3.35 2.55 1.56
C GLN A 378 -3.96 1.64 0.49
N VAL A 379 -3.81 1.99 -0.79
CA VAL A 379 -4.32 1.15 -1.90
C VAL A 379 -3.65 -0.22 -1.91
N LEU A 380 -2.32 -0.27 -1.82
CA LEU A 380 -1.58 -1.52 -1.87
C LEU A 380 -1.93 -2.44 -0.69
N SER A 381 -2.23 -1.89 0.49
CA SER A 381 -2.65 -2.68 1.64
C SER A 381 -3.95 -3.47 1.38
N THR A 382 -4.82 -2.96 0.51
CA THR A 382 -6.09 -3.63 0.19
C THR A 382 -5.95 -4.85 -0.72
N ILE A 383 -4.82 -4.98 -1.44
CA ILE A 383 -4.61 -6.04 -2.44
C ILE A 383 -3.37 -6.91 -2.16
N SER A 384 -2.37 -6.39 -1.43
CA SER A 384 -1.06 -7.04 -1.25
C SER A 384 -0.95 -7.84 0.05
N VAL A 385 -1.93 -7.73 0.95
CA VAL A 385 -1.97 -8.49 2.20
C VAL A 385 -2.75 -9.77 1.97
N ASP A 386 -2.04 -10.89 1.89
CA ASP A 386 -2.68 -12.20 1.81
C ASP A 386 -3.50 -12.48 3.07
N VAL A 387 -4.55 -13.27 2.91
CA VAL A 387 -5.30 -13.82 4.05
C VAL A 387 -4.37 -14.65 4.94
N SER A 388 -4.52 -14.51 6.25
CA SER A 388 -3.86 -15.36 7.24
C SER A 388 -4.86 -16.38 7.79
N PRO A 389 -4.49 -17.66 8.06
CA PRO A 389 -3.15 -18.24 7.99
C PRO A 389 -2.92 -19.16 6.78
N LEU A 390 -2.83 -18.61 5.56
CA LEU A 390 -2.57 -19.41 4.36
C LEU A 390 -1.17 -20.08 4.38
N ARG A 391 -1.12 -21.34 3.94
CA ARG A 391 0.11 -22.14 3.81
C ARG A 391 0.78 -21.97 2.46
N TYR A 392 0.01 -21.82 1.38
CA TYR A 392 0.52 -21.87 0.01
C TYR A 392 0.45 -20.51 -0.70
N THR A 393 1.22 -19.52 -0.22
CA THR A 393 1.22 -18.14 -0.78
C THR A 393 2.28 -17.87 -1.85
N GLN A 394 3.30 -18.72 -1.93
CA GLN A 394 4.48 -18.51 -2.78
C GLN A 394 4.23 -18.95 -4.23
N GLY A 395 4.83 -18.27 -5.20
CA GLY A 395 4.74 -18.66 -6.62
C GLY A 395 3.34 -18.52 -7.24
N VAL A 396 2.46 -17.75 -6.60
CA VAL A 396 1.08 -17.51 -7.03
C VAL A 396 0.94 -16.14 -7.69
N SER A 397 0.39 -16.11 -8.91
CA SER A 397 0.22 -14.89 -9.71
C SER A 397 -1.11 -14.15 -9.50
N TYR A 398 -2.10 -14.83 -8.91
CA TYR A 398 -3.43 -14.27 -8.60
C TYR A 398 -3.50 -13.78 -7.15
N PHE A 399 -4.40 -12.83 -6.87
CA PHE A 399 -4.55 -12.28 -5.51
C PHE A 399 -5.08 -13.30 -4.50
N LEU A 400 -4.51 -13.25 -3.28
CA LEU A 400 -4.89 -14.10 -2.13
C LEU A 400 -5.49 -13.26 -0.99
N SER A 401 -6.04 -12.10 -1.33
CA SER A 401 -6.59 -11.12 -0.39
C SER A 401 -8.11 -10.95 -0.45
N PRO A 402 -8.94 -11.99 -0.76
CA PRO A 402 -10.39 -11.83 -0.79
C PRO A 402 -10.98 -11.57 0.62
N PRO A 403 -12.16 -10.95 0.72
CA PRO A 403 -12.84 -10.88 2.01
C PRO A 403 -13.30 -12.30 2.41
N LEU A 404 -13.19 -12.60 3.71
CA LEU A 404 -13.71 -13.85 4.28
C LEU A 404 -15.14 -13.70 4.83
N THR A 405 -15.82 -12.58 4.55
CA THR A 405 -17.17 -12.30 5.05
C THR A 405 -18.13 -13.42 4.66
N GLY A 406 -18.77 -14.02 5.67
CA GLY A 406 -19.73 -15.10 5.48
C GLY A 406 -19.11 -16.50 5.39
N CYS A 407 -17.77 -16.64 5.46
CA CYS A 407 -17.15 -17.96 5.61
C CYS A 407 -17.62 -18.61 6.93
N PRO A 408 -17.82 -19.94 6.94
CA PRO A 408 -18.22 -20.64 8.16
C PRO A 408 -17.21 -20.45 9.30
N PRO A 409 -17.65 -20.36 10.56
CA PRO A 409 -16.78 -20.09 11.72
C PRO A 409 -16.29 -21.36 12.43
N TRP A 410 -16.50 -22.54 11.84
CA TRP A 410 -16.17 -23.83 12.45
C TRP A 410 -14.82 -24.35 11.97
#